data_AF-A0A9W3D8H7-F1
#
_entry.id   AF-A0A9W3D8H7-F1
#
_cell.length_a   1.000
_cell.length_b   1.000
_cell.length_c   1.000
_cell.angle_alpha   90.00
_cell.angle_beta   90.00
_cell.angle_gamma   90.00
#
_symmetry.space_group_name_H-M   'P 1'
#
loop_
_entity.id
_entity.type
_entity.pdbx_description
1 polymer ?
#
loop_
_entity_poly.entity_id
_entity_poly.type
_entity_poly.pdbx_seq_one_letter_code
_entity_poly.pdbx_strand_id
1 'polypeptide(L)'
;MLGNGIDVTVISGNRSYGDGSTTFRSATFAVNGRGFLARDITFQNTAGPEKHQAVALRSDSDLSVFYRCAMRGYQDTLYTHTMRQFYRECTITGTVDFIFGDGTVVFQNCQILVKKGLPDQKNTITAQGRKEADQPSGRPWKQYSRTVFMRNNLSDVVRPEGWLKWNTTFALDTLFYGEFLNYGPGSGLSSRVKWPGYHVFNNSDQANNFTVSQFIEGNLWLPSTGLLI
;
A
#
# COMPACT_ATOMS: atom_id res chain seq x y z
N MET A 1 7.97 16.77 9.23
CA MET A 1 8.81 17.08 8.06
C MET A 1 7.96 17.83 7.04
N LEU A 2 8.42 18.99 6.59
CA LEU A 2 7.71 19.83 5.62
C LEU A 2 8.68 20.13 4.47
N GLY A 3 8.30 19.74 3.25
CA GLY A 3 9.00 20.11 2.03
C GLY A 3 8.34 21.30 1.32
N ASN A 4 8.98 21.76 0.25
CA ASN A 4 8.50 22.86 -0.59
C ASN A 4 7.67 22.38 -1.80
N GLY A 5 7.28 21.10 -1.83
CA GLY A 5 6.56 20.48 -2.94
C GLY A 5 7.20 19.17 -3.38
N ILE A 6 6.37 18.24 -3.87
CA ILE A 6 6.80 16.89 -4.25
C ILE A 6 7.85 16.87 -5.37
N ASP A 7 7.88 17.88 -6.24
CA ASP A 7 8.86 17.98 -7.32
C ASP A 7 10.05 18.90 -6.99
N VAL A 8 10.08 19.46 -5.77
CA VAL A 8 11.14 20.39 -5.31
C VAL A 8 11.97 19.74 -4.21
N THR A 9 11.33 19.12 -3.22
CA THR A 9 12.03 18.47 -2.10
C THR A 9 12.02 16.96 -2.30
N VAL A 10 13.19 16.39 -2.57
CA VAL A 10 13.36 14.96 -2.87
C VAL A 10 14.43 14.36 -1.97
N ILE A 11 14.08 13.34 -1.21
CA ILE A 11 15.02 12.45 -0.52
C ILE A 11 15.21 11.22 -1.38
N SER A 12 16.42 11.03 -1.88
CA SER A 12 16.74 9.94 -2.81
C SER A 12 17.84 9.03 -2.28
N GLY A 13 17.69 7.73 -2.51
CA GLY A 13 18.69 6.69 -2.26
C GLY A 13 18.58 5.59 -3.31
N ASN A 14 19.44 4.58 -3.23
CA ASN A 14 19.49 3.50 -4.22
C ASN A 14 19.90 2.13 -3.63
N ARG A 15 19.83 1.95 -2.31
CA ARG A 15 20.12 0.66 -1.69
C ARG A 15 19.08 -0.36 -2.15
N SER A 16 19.52 -1.60 -2.36
CA SER A 16 18.70 -2.66 -2.94
C SER A 16 19.11 -4.03 -2.43
N TYR A 17 18.22 -5.01 -2.55
CA TYR A 17 18.55 -6.42 -2.30
C TYR A 17 19.60 -6.93 -3.28
N GLY A 18 19.49 -6.56 -4.56
CA GLY A 18 20.45 -6.94 -5.61
C GLY A 18 21.88 -6.50 -5.34
N ASP A 19 22.09 -5.46 -4.53
CA ASP A 19 23.40 -4.96 -4.12
C ASP A 19 23.79 -5.36 -2.68
N GLY A 20 23.15 -6.37 -2.11
CA GLY A 20 23.51 -6.97 -0.82
C GLY A 20 22.86 -6.35 0.42
N SER A 21 21.91 -5.41 0.26
CA SER A 21 21.10 -4.95 1.38
C SER A 21 19.99 -5.96 1.72
N THR A 22 19.39 -5.84 2.90
CA THR A 22 18.08 -6.48 3.15
C THR A 22 16.97 -5.53 2.71
N THR A 23 15.78 -6.05 2.39
CA THR A 23 14.59 -5.21 2.09
C THR A 23 14.33 -4.18 3.20
N PHE A 24 14.45 -4.58 4.46
CA PHE A 24 14.24 -3.68 5.59
C PHE A 24 15.26 -2.52 5.64
N ARG A 25 16.53 -2.82 5.31
CA ARG A 25 17.65 -1.86 5.34
C ARG A 25 17.84 -1.11 4.01
N SER A 26 17.12 -1.48 2.95
CA SER A 26 17.17 -0.80 1.65
C SER A 26 16.39 0.52 1.62
N ALA A 27 15.57 0.79 2.66
CA ALA A 27 14.80 2.01 2.80
C ALA A 27 15.68 3.27 2.67
N THR A 28 15.33 4.14 1.71
CA THR A 28 15.94 5.46 1.56
C THR A 28 15.61 6.33 2.77
N PHE A 29 14.36 6.29 3.23
CA PHE A 29 13.93 6.95 4.46
C PHE A 29 13.15 5.96 5.33
N ALA A 30 13.48 5.93 6.62
CA ALA A 30 12.87 5.04 7.60
C ALA A 30 12.32 5.84 8.78
N VAL A 31 11.06 5.58 9.12
CA VAL A 31 10.34 6.29 10.18
C VAL A 31 10.03 5.32 11.31
N ASN A 32 10.48 5.64 12.52
CA ASN A 32 10.25 4.84 13.72
C ASN A 32 9.55 5.61 14.84
N GLY A 33 9.65 6.94 14.89
CA GLY A 33 9.08 7.76 15.96
C GLY A 33 7.58 7.98 15.78
N ARG A 34 6.78 7.69 16.81
CA ARG A 34 5.31 7.87 16.85
C ARG A 34 4.90 9.29 16.45
N GLY A 35 3.79 9.40 15.72
CA GLY A 35 3.21 10.70 15.34
C GLY A 35 3.98 11.41 14.23
N PHE A 36 4.85 10.71 13.50
CA PHE A 36 5.59 11.33 12.42
C PHE A 36 4.64 11.86 11.34
N LEU A 37 4.85 13.12 10.97
CA LEU A 37 4.12 13.77 9.87
C LEU A 37 5.10 14.20 8.79
N ALA A 38 4.80 13.85 7.53
CA ALA A 38 5.47 14.40 6.36
C ALA A 38 4.46 15.08 5.43
N ARG A 39 4.87 16.21 4.84
CA ARG A 39 4.06 16.97 3.89
C ARG A 39 4.89 17.56 2.76
N ASP A 40 4.33 17.58 1.56
CA ASP A 40 4.87 18.29 0.39
C ASP A 40 6.32 17.86 0.04
N ILE A 41 6.60 16.55 0.06
CA ILE A 41 7.95 15.98 -0.12
C ILE A 41 7.92 14.61 -0.84
N THR A 42 8.98 14.29 -1.59
CA THR A 42 9.18 12.99 -2.22
C THR A 42 10.22 12.13 -1.50
N PHE A 43 9.91 10.85 -1.30
CA PHE A 43 10.85 9.80 -0.93
C PHE A 43 11.04 8.86 -2.13
N GLN A 44 12.29 8.62 -2.52
CA GLN A 44 12.62 7.96 -3.78
C GLN A 44 13.73 6.93 -3.63
N ASN A 45 13.55 5.74 -4.23
CA ASN A 45 14.62 4.78 -4.44
C ASN A 45 14.89 4.61 -5.94
N THR A 46 16.13 4.88 -6.38
CA THR A 46 16.56 4.86 -7.79
C THR A 46 17.25 3.58 -8.23
N ALA A 47 17.26 2.52 -7.40
CA ALA A 47 17.98 1.28 -7.73
C ALA A 47 17.59 0.68 -9.10
N GLY A 48 16.33 0.80 -9.49
CA GLY A 48 15.83 0.27 -10.75
C GLY A 48 15.21 -1.14 -10.61
N PRO A 49 14.51 -1.62 -11.65
CA PRO A 49 13.79 -2.88 -11.59
C PRO A 49 14.68 -4.12 -11.64
N GLU A 50 15.92 -4.01 -12.15
CA GLU A 50 16.89 -5.13 -12.16
C GLU A 50 17.47 -5.42 -10.77
N LYS A 51 17.32 -4.49 -9.81
CA LYS A 51 17.93 -4.55 -8.48
C LYS A 51 17.05 -5.22 -7.41
N HIS A 52 15.91 -5.79 -7.82
CA HIS A 52 14.94 -6.43 -6.93
C HIS A 52 14.43 -5.45 -5.84
N GLN A 53 14.25 -5.90 -4.60
CA GLN A 53 13.62 -5.13 -3.53
C GLN A 53 14.42 -3.87 -3.18
N ALA A 54 13.79 -2.69 -3.30
CA ALA A 54 14.45 -1.40 -3.07
C ALA A 54 13.46 -0.37 -2.51
N VAL A 55 13.46 -0.20 -1.19
CA VAL A 55 12.45 0.58 -0.48
C VAL A 55 12.73 2.08 -0.58
N ALA A 56 11.73 2.86 -0.98
CA ALA A 56 11.79 4.32 -0.97
C ALA A 56 11.46 4.88 0.43
N LEU A 57 10.38 4.37 1.03
CA LEU A 57 9.95 4.76 2.36
C LEU A 57 9.56 3.52 3.17
N ARG A 58 10.09 3.39 4.38
CA ARG A 58 9.63 2.45 5.40
C ARG A 58 9.02 3.21 6.57
N SER A 59 7.82 2.82 7.00
CA SER A 59 7.19 3.36 8.22
C SER A 59 6.85 2.26 9.21
N ASP A 60 7.37 2.42 10.42
CA ASP A 60 7.12 1.65 11.62
C ASP A 60 6.46 2.53 12.70
N SER A 61 6.05 3.74 12.33
CA SER A 61 5.50 4.74 13.23
C SER A 61 4.00 4.57 13.38
N ASP A 62 3.56 4.37 14.61
CA ASP A 62 2.16 4.52 14.97
C ASP A 62 1.71 5.97 14.83
N LEU A 63 0.46 6.16 14.41
CA LEU A 63 -0.15 7.47 14.17
C LEU A 63 0.64 8.34 13.17
N SER A 64 1.27 7.71 12.17
CA SER A 64 2.02 8.46 11.15
C SER A 64 1.11 9.00 10.05
N VAL A 65 1.42 10.20 9.55
CA VAL A 65 0.70 10.82 8.44
C VAL A 65 1.64 11.26 7.32
N PHE A 66 1.23 10.97 6.09
CA PHE A 66 1.87 11.46 4.88
C PHE A 66 0.82 12.21 4.06
N TYR A 67 1.00 13.52 3.88
CA TYR A 67 0.05 14.38 3.18
C TYR A 67 0.69 15.07 1.99
N ARG A 68 0.18 14.85 0.77
CA ARG A 68 0.81 15.38 -0.46
C ARG A 68 2.29 15.01 -0.56
N CYS A 69 2.58 13.74 -0.28
CA CYS A 69 3.90 13.15 -0.44
C CYS A 69 3.93 12.25 -1.67
N ALA A 70 5.11 12.04 -2.25
CA ALA A 70 5.29 10.99 -3.25
C ALA A 70 6.26 9.91 -2.77
N MET A 71 5.95 8.66 -3.10
CA MET A 71 6.82 7.51 -2.89
C MET A 71 7.13 6.88 -4.25
N ARG A 72 8.39 6.97 -4.68
CA ARG A 72 8.82 6.61 -6.04
C ARG A 72 9.84 5.47 -6.01
N GLY A 73 9.56 4.38 -6.70
CA GLY A 73 10.47 3.25 -6.81
C GLY A 73 10.08 2.28 -7.93
N TYR A 74 10.47 1.02 -7.74
CA TYR A 74 10.07 -0.12 -8.57
C TYR A 74 9.50 -1.20 -7.65
N GLN A 75 10.26 -2.26 -7.36
CA GLN A 75 9.84 -3.30 -6.44
C GLN A 75 9.98 -2.83 -4.97
N ASP A 76 8.98 -3.13 -4.15
CA ASP A 76 8.96 -2.84 -2.70
C ASP A 76 9.03 -1.33 -2.38
N THR A 77 8.39 -0.46 -3.17
CA THR A 77 8.52 1.01 -3.04
C THR A 77 8.15 1.55 -1.64
N LEU A 78 6.99 1.17 -1.12
CA LEU A 78 6.44 1.65 0.14
C LEU A 78 6.26 0.48 1.12
N TYR A 79 7.09 0.47 2.17
CA TYR A 79 7.02 -0.51 3.24
C TYR A 79 6.21 0.05 4.43
N THR A 80 4.89 -0.16 4.40
CA THR A 80 3.99 0.05 5.53
C THR A 80 4.20 -1.06 6.57
N HIS A 81 5.36 -1.05 7.23
CA HIS A 81 5.86 -2.19 7.98
C HIS A 81 4.93 -2.63 9.12
N THR A 82 4.49 -1.70 9.97
CA THR A 82 3.62 -1.98 11.12
C THR A 82 2.88 -0.73 11.60
N MET A 83 1.99 -0.88 12.59
CA MET A 83 1.24 0.18 13.28
C MET A 83 0.24 0.95 12.39
N ARG A 84 -0.43 1.97 12.96
CA ARG A 84 -1.45 2.77 12.25
C ARG A 84 -0.81 3.88 11.43
N GLN A 85 -1.22 4.00 10.17
CA GLN A 85 -0.67 4.98 9.23
C GLN A 85 -1.76 5.55 8.34
N PHE A 86 -1.63 6.83 7.98
CA PHE A 86 -2.57 7.51 7.07
C PHE A 86 -1.83 8.21 5.95
N TYR A 87 -2.21 7.90 4.70
CA TYR A 87 -1.66 8.52 3.50
C TYR A 87 -2.79 9.25 2.79
N ARG A 88 -2.63 10.55 2.56
CA ARG A 88 -3.65 11.39 1.93
C ARG A 88 -3.07 12.24 0.81
N GLU A 89 -3.76 12.24 -0.33
CA GLU A 89 -3.34 13.03 -1.51
C GLU A 89 -1.91 12.69 -1.94
N CYS A 90 -1.49 11.43 -1.72
CA CYS A 90 -0.16 10.97 -2.06
C CYS A 90 -0.11 10.35 -3.46
N THR A 91 1.07 10.37 -4.07
CA THR A 91 1.36 9.61 -5.29
C THR A 91 2.31 8.47 -4.98
N ILE A 92 1.91 7.23 -5.23
CA ILE A 92 2.74 6.04 -5.02
C ILE A 92 2.95 5.35 -6.36
N THR A 93 4.21 5.10 -6.71
CA THR A 93 4.57 4.49 -8.01
C THR A 93 5.52 3.32 -7.84
N GLY A 94 5.28 2.21 -8.54
CA GLY A 94 6.14 1.03 -8.47
C GLY A 94 5.70 -0.11 -9.40
N THR A 95 6.32 -1.28 -9.25
CA THR A 95 6.09 -2.45 -10.11
C THR A 95 5.56 -3.65 -9.32
N VAL A 96 6.44 -4.36 -8.61
CA VAL A 96 6.12 -5.56 -7.83
C VAL A 96 6.00 -5.19 -6.36
N ASP A 97 4.92 -5.62 -5.73
CA ASP A 97 4.67 -5.54 -4.28
C ASP A 97 4.93 -4.13 -3.72
N PHE A 98 4.61 -3.10 -4.51
CA PHE A 98 5.16 -1.77 -4.25
C PHE A 98 4.48 -1.03 -3.10
N ILE A 99 3.39 -1.58 -2.55
CA ILE A 99 2.85 -1.25 -1.23
C ILE A 99 2.77 -2.56 -0.43
N PHE A 100 3.57 -2.69 0.61
CA PHE A 100 3.71 -3.96 1.34
C PHE A 100 3.97 -3.76 2.84
N GLY A 101 3.81 -4.82 3.62
CA GLY A 101 4.03 -4.83 5.08
C GLY A 101 2.80 -5.17 5.89
N ASP A 102 2.82 -4.94 7.21
CA ASP A 102 1.78 -5.39 8.14
C ASP A 102 1.07 -4.24 8.88
N GLY A 103 1.24 -3.00 8.41
CA GLY A 103 0.58 -1.83 9.01
C GLY A 103 -0.94 -1.81 8.81
N THR A 104 -1.64 -1.18 9.76
CA THR A 104 -3.07 -0.83 9.63
C THR A 104 -3.16 0.52 8.94
N VAL A 105 -3.32 0.50 7.62
CA VAL A 105 -3.11 1.68 6.79
C VAL A 105 -4.35 2.03 5.97
N VAL A 106 -4.65 3.33 5.89
CA VAL A 106 -5.62 3.89 4.94
C VAL A 106 -4.92 4.82 3.96
N PHE A 107 -5.18 4.60 2.67
CA PHE A 107 -4.84 5.51 1.58
C PHE A 107 -6.11 6.21 1.12
N GLN A 108 -6.15 7.54 1.21
CA GLN A 108 -7.32 8.33 0.84
C GLN A 108 -6.95 9.40 -0.19
N ASN A 109 -7.71 9.47 -1.29
CA ASN A 109 -7.47 10.41 -2.38
C ASN A 109 -6.04 10.33 -2.95
N CYS A 110 -5.44 9.14 -2.92
CA CYS A 110 -4.10 8.91 -3.46
C CYS A 110 -4.14 8.49 -4.93
N GLN A 111 -3.07 8.78 -5.66
CA GLN A 111 -2.80 8.21 -6.97
C GLN A 111 -1.84 7.03 -6.83
N ILE A 112 -2.30 5.84 -7.21
CA ILE A 112 -1.50 4.61 -7.19
C ILE A 112 -1.21 4.22 -8.63
N LEU A 113 0.02 4.43 -9.08
CA LEU A 113 0.41 4.32 -10.49
C LEU A 113 1.38 3.16 -10.70
N VAL A 114 0.94 2.16 -11.46
CA VAL A 114 1.77 1.01 -11.82
C VAL A 114 2.75 1.41 -12.93
N LYS A 115 4.05 1.19 -12.72
CA LYS A 115 5.10 1.41 -13.72
C LYS A 115 5.28 0.20 -14.63
N LYS A 116 5.82 0.40 -15.82
CA LYS A 116 6.27 -0.71 -16.67
C LYS A 116 7.38 -1.49 -15.96
N GLY A 117 7.15 -2.78 -15.76
CA GLY A 117 8.13 -3.72 -15.20
C GLY A 117 9.11 -4.25 -16.25
N LEU A 118 9.95 -5.19 -15.84
CA LEU A 118 10.79 -5.98 -16.75
C LEU A 118 9.91 -6.86 -17.67
N PRO A 119 10.45 -7.36 -18.81
CA PRO A 119 9.78 -8.39 -19.60
C PRO A 119 9.29 -9.54 -18.72
N ASP A 120 8.05 -9.99 -18.95
CA ASP A 120 7.35 -11.06 -18.22
C ASP A 120 7.11 -10.82 -16.71
N GLN A 121 7.55 -9.68 -16.16
CA GLN A 121 7.29 -9.31 -14.78
C GLN A 121 5.79 -9.02 -14.58
N LYS A 122 5.20 -9.67 -13.57
CA LYS A 122 3.85 -9.38 -13.13
C LYS A 122 3.89 -8.32 -12.05
N ASN A 123 3.29 -7.17 -12.33
CA ASN A 123 3.17 -6.10 -11.35
C ASN A 123 2.05 -6.39 -10.35
N THR A 124 2.26 -5.98 -9.11
CA THR A 124 1.33 -6.15 -7.98
C THR A 124 1.33 -4.88 -7.15
N ILE A 125 0.13 -4.34 -6.90
CA ILE A 125 -0.03 -3.12 -6.10
C ILE A 125 0.25 -3.39 -4.63
N THR A 126 -0.40 -4.42 -4.07
CA THR A 126 -0.31 -4.74 -2.64
C THR A 126 0.18 -6.16 -2.38
N ALA A 127 1.05 -6.30 -1.37
CA ALA A 127 1.49 -7.56 -0.76
C ALA A 127 1.66 -7.40 0.76
N GLN A 128 0.58 -7.51 1.51
CA GLN A 128 0.56 -7.27 2.94
C GLN A 128 0.81 -8.57 3.77
N GLY A 129 1.50 -8.42 4.89
CA GLY A 129 2.08 -9.52 5.68
C GLY A 129 1.32 -10.04 6.90
N ARG A 130 -0.01 -9.95 7.03
CA ARG A 130 -0.74 -10.36 8.24
C ARG A 130 -0.61 -11.85 8.53
N LYS A 131 -0.08 -12.15 9.72
CA LYS A 131 0.31 -13.50 10.14
C LYS A 131 -0.76 -14.23 10.93
N GLU A 132 -1.56 -13.51 11.71
CA GLU A 132 -2.57 -14.09 12.63
C GLU A 132 -3.97 -13.51 12.41
N ALA A 133 -5.01 -14.30 12.64
CA ALA A 133 -6.41 -13.97 12.37
C ALA A 133 -7.00 -12.85 13.25
N ASP A 134 -6.30 -12.43 14.30
CA ASP A 134 -6.67 -11.37 15.24
C ASP A 134 -5.95 -10.03 14.97
N GLN A 135 -4.93 -10.02 14.10
CA GLN A 135 -4.16 -8.81 13.76
C GLN A 135 -4.93 -7.83 12.83
N PRO A 136 -4.72 -6.51 12.88
CA PRO A 136 -5.59 -5.57 12.17
C PRO A 136 -5.40 -5.30 10.64
N SER A 137 -4.57 -5.98 9.83
CA SER A 137 -4.22 -5.54 8.43
C SER A 137 -4.14 -6.69 7.36
N GLY A 138 -3.88 -6.52 6.04
CA GLY A 138 -3.84 -7.71 5.12
C GLY A 138 -3.53 -7.79 3.54
N ARG A 139 -2.80 -8.80 2.91
CA ARG A 139 -2.67 -9.33 1.43
C ARG A 139 -1.50 -10.38 1.11
N PRO A 140 -1.67 -11.63 0.60
CA PRO A 140 -1.18 -12.93 1.13
C PRO A 140 0.34 -13.19 1.09
N TRP A 141 1.17 -12.27 1.60
CA TRP A 141 2.54 -12.65 1.96
C TRP A 141 2.53 -13.63 3.16
N LYS A 142 1.44 -13.62 3.95
CA LYS A 142 1.16 -14.46 5.12
C LYS A 142 -0.33 -14.84 5.21
N GLN A 143 -0.68 -15.83 6.05
CA GLN A 143 -1.92 -16.61 6.01
C GLN A 143 -3.25 -15.82 6.08
N TYR A 144 -3.33 -14.68 6.80
CA TYR A 144 -4.62 -13.99 7.10
C TYR A 144 -4.80 -12.65 6.41
N SER A 145 -4.38 -12.62 5.16
CA SER A 145 -4.21 -11.41 4.40
C SER A 145 -5.49 -10.72 3.94
N ARG A 146 -5.81 -9.59 4.55
CA ARG A 146 -6.89 -8.58 4.34
C ARG A 146 -6.62 -7.22 3.59
N THR A 147 -6.88 -7.10 2.28
CA THR A 147 -6.82 -5.79 1.55
C THR A 147 -8.20 -5.42 1.04
N VAL A 148 -8.57 -4.14 1.10
CA VAL A 148 -9.83 -3.65 0.54
C VAL A 148 -9.57 -2.47 -0.40
N PHE A 149 -10.10 -2.56 -1.63
CA PHE A 149 -10.22 -1.42 -2.53
C PHE A 149 -11.68 -0.98 -2.55
N MET A 150 -11.98 0.21 -2.03
CA MET A 150 -13.33 0.75 -2.02
C MET A 150 -13.42 2.17 -2.56
N ARG A 151 -14.43 2.43 -3.39
CA ARG A 151 -14.72 3.73 -4.02
C ARG A 151 -13.55 4.30 -4.85
N ASN A 152 -12.84 3.42 -5.57
CA ASN A 152 -11.71 3.79 -6.43
C ASN A 152 -12.11 3.83 -7.90
N ASN A 153 -11.44 4.71 -8.66
CA ASN A 153 -11.40 4.62 -10.12
C ASN A 153 -10.28 3.66 -10.54
N LEU A 154 -10.63 2.50 -11.10
CA LEU A 154 -9.69 1.49 -11.58
C LEU A 154 -9.59 1.56 -13.10
N SER A 155 -8.40 1.84 -13.62
CA SER A 155 -8.14 1.77 -15.06
C SER A 155 -8.02 0.32 -15.55
N ASP A 156 -8.01 0.14 -16.87
CA ASP A 156 -7.90 -1.14 -17.59
C ASP A 156 -6.55 -1.84 -17.43
N VAL A 157 -5.59 -1.22 -16.75
CA VAL A 157 -4.34 -1.86 -16.32
C VAL A 157 -4.56 -2.96 -15.29
N VAL A 158 -5.70 -2.92 -14.57
CA VAL A 158 -6.11 -3.98 -13.64
C VAL A 158 -6.64 -5.16 -14.44
N ARG A 159 -5.98 -6.32 -14.32
CA ARG A 159 -6.41 -7.53 -15.00
C ARG A 159 -7.82 -7.96 -14.55
N PRO A 160 -8.62 -8.60 -15.41
CA PRO A 160 -9.98 -9.03 -15.07
C PRO A 160 -10.05 -9.94 -13.82
N GLU A 161 -9.02 -10.77 -13.58
CA GLU A 161 -8.93 -11.63 -12.39
C GLU A 161 -8.77 -10.82 -11.09
N GLY A 162 -8.20 -9.61 -11.17
CA GLY A 162 -8.00 -8.64 -10.08
C GLY A 162 -6.89 -9.01 -9.08
N TRP A 163 -6.84 -10.28 -8.67
CA TRP A 163 -6.00 -10.75 -7.57
C TRP A 163 -5.05 -11.85 -8.07
N LEU A 164 -3.79 -11.80 -7.65
CA LEU A 164 -2.76 -12.76 -8.04
C LEU A 164 -2.41 -13.67 -6.86
N LYS A 165 -2.35 -14.98 -7.11
CA LYS A 165 -1.94 -15.97 -6.09
C LYS A 165 -0.48 -15.76 -5.73
N TRP A 166 -0.14 -15.90 -4.44
CA TRP A 166 1.26 -15.95 -4.01
C TRP A 166 1.93 -17.26 -4.42
N ASN A 167 1.28 -18.38 -4.12
CA ASN A 167 1.67 -19.73 -4.51
C ASN A 167 0.39 -20.56 -4.81
N THR A 168 0.52 -21.84 -5.14
CA THR A 168 -0.55 -22.79 -5.51
C THR A 168 -1.93 -22.50 -4.89
N THR A 169 -2.10 -22.82 -3.61
CA THR A 169 -3.37 -22.68 -2.85
C THR A 169 -3.20 -21.94 -1.53
N PHE A 170 -1.98 -21.48 -1.22
CA PHE A 170 -1.68 -20.84 0.05
C PHE A 170 -2.56 -19.60 0.31
N ALA A 171 -3.11 -19.53 1.53
CA ALA A 171 -3.94 -18.45 2.06
C ALA A 171 -5.27 -18.16 1.34
N LEU A 172 -5.62 -18.85 0.24
CA LEU A 172 -6.80 -18.52 -0.57
C LEU A 172 -8.13 -18.62 0.21
N ASP A 173 -8.16 -19.48 1.22
CA ASP A 173 -9.34 -19.71 2.07
C ASP A 173 -9.39 -18.79 3.29
N THR A 174 -8.26 -18.19 3.67
CA THR A 174 -8.09 -17.44 4.93
C THR A 174 -7.78 -15.95 4.75
N LEU A 175 -7.45 -15.54 3.53
CA LEU A 175 -7.32 -14.13 3.15
C LEU A 175 -8.69 -13.42 3.15
N PHE A 176 -8.70 -12.09 3.10
CA PHE A 176 -9.91 -11.26 3.04
C PHE A 176 -9.72 -10.12 2.02
N TYR A 177 -10.14 -10.34 0.78
CA TYR A 177 -10.05 -9.35 -0.28
C TYR A 177 -11.38 -8.73 -0.59
N GLY A 178 -11.49 -7.43 -0.32
CA GLY A 178 -12.72 -6.67 -0.52
C GLY A 178 -12.65 -5.77 -1.75
N GLU A 179 -13.71 -5.76 -2.55
CA GLU A 179 -14.01 -4.68 -3.49
C GLU A 179 -15.39 -4.08 -3.17
N PHE A 180 -15.49 -2.74 -3.11
CA PHE A 180 -16.74 -2.05 -2.82
C PHE A 180 -16.89 -0.76 -3.64
N LEU A 181 -17.92 -0.69 -4.49
CA LEU A 181 -18.26 0.50 -5.27
C LEU A 181 -17.06 1.11 -6.04
N ASN A 182 -16.13 0.27 -6.52
CA ASN A 182 -15.12 0.70 -7.47
C ASN A 182 -15.77 0.92 -8.84
N TYR A 183 -15.25 1.88 -9.60
CA TYR A 183 -15.73 2.24 -10.93
C TYR A 183 -14.54 2.37 -11.90
N GLY A 184 -14.84 2.59 -13.19
CA GLY A 184 -13.81 2.65 -14.24
C GLY A 184 -13.64 1.32 -15.00
N PRO A 185 -12.86 1.31 -16.08
CA PRO A 185 -12.79 0.17 -16.99
C PRO A 185 -12.19 -1.10 -16.35
N GLY A 186 -11.39 -1.00 -15.29
CA GLY A 186 -10.81 -2.14 -14.57
C GLY A 186 -11.66 -2.67 -13.41
N SER A 187 -12.83 -2.09 -13.14
CA SER A 187 -13.65 -2.43 -11.96
C SER A 187 -14.65 -3.57 -12.19
N GLY A 188 -14.65 -4.20 -13.38
CA GLY A 188 -15.54 -5.30 -13.72
C GLY A 188 -15.34 -6.52 -12.81
N LEU A 189 -16.43 -7.06 -12.24
CA LEU A 189 -16.38 -8.13 -11.23
C LEU A 189 -16.61 -9.55 -11.80
N SER A 190 -17.10 -9.67 -13.03
CA SER A 190 -17.53 -10.95 -13.62
C SER A 190 -16.41 -12.00 -13.68
N SER A 191 -15.20 -11.57 -14.05
CA SER A 191 -14.01 -12.41 -14.21
C SER A 191 -13.10 -12.48 -12.98
N ARG A 192 -13.50 -11.85 -11.86
CA ARG A 192 -12.72 -11.91 -10.63
C ARG A 192 -12.57 -13.34 -10.13
N VAL A 193 -11.44 -13.59 -9.47
CA VAL A 193 -11.12 -14.87 -8.83
C VAL A 193 -12.27 -15.36 -7.93
N LYS A 194 -12.40 -16.68 -7.80
CA LYS A 194 -13.45 -17.33 -6.99
C LYS A 194 -12.92 -17.88 -5.67
N TRP A 195 -11.88 -17.26 -5.11
CA TRP A 195 -11.28 -17.73 -3.86
C TRP A 195 -12.25 -17.49 -2.69
N PRO A 196 -12.35 -18.40 -1.70
CA PRO A 196 -13.27 -18.21 -0.58
C PRO A 196 -13.02 -16.91 0.21
N GLY A 197 -11.76 -16.49 0.30
CA GLY A 197 -11.37 -15.23 0.94
C GLY A 197 -11.61 -13.96 0.09
N TYR A 198 -12.08 -14.08 -1.15
CA TYR A 198 -12.45 -12.91 -1.96
C TYR A 198 -13.92 -12.56 -1.77
N HIS A 199 -14.19 -11.27 -1.58
CA HIS A 199 -15.47 -10.72 -1.18
C HIS A 199 -15.81 -9.48 -2.01
N VAL A 200 -16.96 -9.52 -2.67
CA VAL A 200 -17.62 -8.31 -3.17
C VAL A 200 -18.52 -7.80 -2.06
N PHE A 201 -18.31 -6.57 -1.61
CA PHE A 201 -19.20 -5.98 -0.61
C PHE A 201 -20.45 -5.45 -1.29
N ASN A 202 -21.60 -5.88 -0.80
CA ASN A 202 -22.90 -5.52 -1.36
C ASN A 202 -23.64 -4.48 -0.51
N ASN A 203 -23.12 -4.13 0.67
CA ASN A 203 -23.68 -3.10 1.53
C ASN A 203 -22.58 -2.24 2.18
N SER A 204 -22.98 -1.07 2.67
CA SER A 204 -22.08 -0.11 3.32
C SER A 204 -21.52 -0.60 4.65
N ASP A 205 -22.22 -1.48 5.37
CA ASP A 205 -21.83 -1.92 6.71
C ASP A 205 -20.55 -2.77 6.66
N GLN A 206 -20.41 -3.62 5.63
CA GLN A 206 -19.19 -4.37 5.35
C GLN A 206 -18.00 -3.43 5.09
N ALA A 207 -18.22 -2.34 4.35
CA ALA A 207 -17.19 -1.37 4.01
C ALA A 207 -16.85 -0.42 5.18
N ASN A 208 -17.80 -0.18 6.10
CA ASN A 208 -17.64 0.78 7.19
C ASN A 208 -16.45 0.46 8.09
N ASN A 209 -16.18 -0.82 8.32
CA ASN A 209 -15.05 -1.30 9.12
C ASN A 209 -13.67 -0.92 8.55
N PHE A 210 -13.61 -0.52 7.27
CA PHE A 210 -12.38 -0.14 6.57
C PHE A 210 -12.23 1.38 6.40
N THR A 211 -13.13 2.16 6.98
CA THR A 211 -13.06 3.63 6.96
C THR A 211 -11.98 4.16 7.90
N VAL A 212 -11.56 5.41 7.69
CA VAL A 212 -10.60 6.10 8.57
C VAL A 212 -11.01 6.04 10.04
N SER A 213 -12.28 6.30 10.35
CA SER A 213 -12.78 6.33 11.72
C SER A 213 -12.77 4.96 12.40
N GLN A 214 -13.06 3.88 11.66
CA GLN A 214 -13.18 2.54 12.24
C GLN A 214 -11.86 1.77 12.20
N PHE A 215 -11.14 1.86 11.09
CA PHE A 215 -10.00 0.99 10.83
C PHE A 215 -8.71 1.47 11.50
N ILE A 216 -8.49 2.77 11.53
CA ILE A 216 -7.30 3.39 12.13
C ILE A 216 -7.66 4.32 13.30
N GLU A 217 -8.92 4.30 13.75
CA GLU A 217 -9.42 5.17 14.83
C GLU A 217 -9.13 6.65 14.56
N GLY A 218 -9.16 7.07 13.29
CA GLY A 218 -8.64 8.36 12.83
C GLY A 218 -9.20 9.56 13.57
N ASN A 219 -10.47 9.50 13.98
CA ASN A 219 -11.14 10.55 14.74
C ASN A 219 -10.45 10.89 16.07
N LEU A 220 -9.70 9.93 16.65
CA LEU A 220 -9.03 10.12 17.94
C LEU A 220 -7.71 10.88 17.83
N TRP A 221 -7.09 10.95 16.65
CA TRP A 221 -5.71 11.44 16.53
C TRP A 221 -5.45 12.32 15.32
N LEU A 222 -6.10 12.10 14.18
CA LEU A 222 -5.90 12.91 12.99
C LEU A 222 -6.29 14.39 13.17
N PRO A 223 -7.33 14.79 13.94
CA PRO A 223 -7.65 16.22 14.12
C PRO A 223 -6.48 17.03 14.71
N SER A 224 -5.65 16.42 15.55
CA SER A 224 -4.47 17.07 16.15
C SER A 224 -3.35 17.37 15.15
N THR A 225 -3.41 16.77 13.94
CA THR A 225 -2.39 16.95 12.91
C THR A 225 -2.60 18.20 12.05
N GLY A 226 -3.75 18.88 12.21
CA GLY A 226 -4.12 20.05 11.40
C GLY A 226 -4.54 19.71 9.95
N LEU A 227 -4.67 18.41 9.64
CA LEU A 227 -5.23 17.94 8.37
C LEU A 227 -6.75 17.84 8.49
N LEU A 228 -7.47 18.56 7.62
CA LEU A 228 -8.92 18.47 7.54
C LEU A 228 -9.29 17.11 6.95
N ILE A 229 -9.81 16.20 7.79
CA ILE A 229 -10.23 14.84 7.39
C ILE A 229 -11.51 14.93 6.57
#